data_AF-A0A485LYK5-F1
#
_entry.id   AF-A0A485LYK5-F1
#
_cell.length_a   1.000
_cell.length_b   1.000
_cell.length_c   1.000
_cell.angle_alpha   90.00
_cell.angle_beta   90.00
_cell.angle_gamma   90.00
#
_symmetry.space_group_name_H-M   'P 1'
#
loop_
_entity.id
_entity.type
_entity.pdbx_description
1 polymer ?
#
loop_
_entity_poly.entity_id
_entity_poly.type
_entity_poly.pdbx_seq_one_letter_code
_entity_poly.pdbx_strand_id
1 'polypeptide(L)'
;MGLIGLTNVLKLEGAKYNIMTNVIVPVAASRLTEDVLPPEFFEKMKPDFVTPAVLYMCSDKCTDNGMIINAALGYFSRTAVMTGPGAILSDGKKIPTPEEVMESWSKITSLENPKFFGMLPEMFGVLSPVLQ
;
A
#
# COMPACT_ATOMS: atom_id res chain seq x y z
N MET A 1 7.46 -5.32 5.04
CA MET A 1 7.19 -5.10 3.59
C MET A 1 7.55 -6.28 2.67
N GLY A 2 8.25 -7.35 3.10
CA GLY A 2 8.70 -8.42 2.20
C GLY A 2 7.60 -9.10 1.38
N LEU A 3 6.54 -9.61 2.01
CA LEU A 3 5.41 -10.27 1.32
C LEU A 3 4.62 -9.32 0.41
N ILE A 4 4.55 -8.04 0.76
CA ILE A 4 3.94 -7.00 -0.10
C ILE A 4 4.79 -6.80 -1.35
N GLY A 5 6.12 -6.75 -1.22
CA GLY A 5 7.05 -6.69 -2.35
C GLY A 5 6.91 -7.90 -3.29
N LEU A 6 6.84 -9.12 -2.73
CA LEU A 6 6.56 -10.33 -3.51
C LEU A 6 5.23 -10.23 -4.26
N THR A 7 4.16 -9.80 -3.58
CA THR A 7 2.83 -9.61 -4.20
C THR A 7 2.88 -8.60 -5.35
N ASN A 8 3.68 -7.54 -5.24
CA ASN A 8 3.85 -6.57 -6.32
C ASN A 8 4.47 -7.16 -7.59
N VAL A 9 5.30 -8.21 -7.48
CA VAL A 9 5.82 -8.93 -8.64
C VAL A 9 4.77 -9.90 -9.17
N LEU A 10 4.19 -10.72 -8.29
CA LEU A 10 3.21 -11.73 -8.66
C LEU A 10 1.96 -11.14 -9.33
N LYS A 11 1.48 -9.99 -8.85
CA LYS A 11 0.32 -9.31 -9.46
C LYS A 11 0.57 -8.94 -10.92
N LEU A 12 1.82 -8.62 -11.29
CA LEU A 12 2.19 -8.23 -12.65
C LEU A 12 2.40 -9.47 -13.53
N GLU A 13 3.16 -10.45 -13.04
CA GLU A 13 3.49 -11.65 -13.81
C GLU A 13 2.28 -12.58 -14.01
N GLY A 14 1.38 -12.64 -13.02
CA GLY A 14 0.18 -13.47 -13.04
C GLY A 14 -0.98 -12.88 -13.85
N ALA A 15 -1.04 -11.55 -14.02
CA ALA A 15 -2.19 -10.87 -14.62
C ALA A 15 -2.58 -11.41 -16.00
N LYS A 16 -1.59 -11.65 -16.87
CA LYS A 16 -1.81 -12.19 -18.23
C LYS A 16 -2.40 -13.61 -18.27
N TYR A 17 -2.36 -14.32 -17.14
CA TYR A 17 -2.91 -15.66 -16.98
C TYR A 17 -4.15 -15.69 -16.10
N ASN A 18 -4.75 -14.53 -15.80
CA ASN A 18 -5.86 -14.39 -14.86
C ASN A 18 -5.52 -14.93 -13.45
N ILE A 19 -4.26 -14.78 -13.03
CA ILE A 19 -3.81 -15.11 -11.67
C ILE A 19 -3.69 -13.79 -10.91
N MET A 20 -4.60 -13.57 -9.96
CA MET A 20 -4.61 -12.38 -9.10
C MET A 20 -3.91 -12.68 -7.78
N THR A 21 -3.20 -11.70 -7.23
CA THR A 21 -2.50 -11.83 -5.96
C THR A 21 -2.77 -10.61 -5.10
N ASN A 22 -3.34 -10.83 -3.92
CA ASN A 22 -3.68 -9.80 -2.95
C ASN A 22 -3.07 -10.16 -1.58
N VAL A 23 -2.95 -9.17 -0.69
CA VAL A 23 -2.44 -9.33 0.68
C VAL A 23 -3.59 -9.12 1.66
N ILE A 24 -3.73 -10.06 2.60
CA ILE A 24 -4.54 -9.88 3.81
C ILE A 24 -3.63 -9.45 4.96
N VAL A 25 -4.07 -8.44 5.72
CA VAL A 25 -3.48 -8.00 6.99
C VAL A 25 -4.51 -8.32 8.09
N PRO A 26 -4.50 -9.55 8.61
CA PRO A 26 -5.50 -9.98 9.58
C PRO A 26 -5.11 -9.56 10.99
N VAL A 27 -6.11 -9.19 11.80
CA VAL A 27 -5.98 -9.20 13.25
C VAL A 27 -7.07 -10.10 13.82
N ALA A 28 -6.63 -11.22 14.38
CA ALA A 28 -7.50 -12.23 14.97
C ALA A 28 -6.78 -12.91 16.15
N ALA A 29 -7.57 -13.37 17.12
CA ALA A 29 -7.14 -14.20 18.21
C ALA A 29 -6.65 -15.56 17.70
N SER A 30 -5.45 -15.93 18.11
CA SER A 30 -4.81 -17.21 17.83
C SER A 30 -3.77 -17.49 18.91
N ARG A 31 -3.22 -18.70 18.93
CA ARG A 31 -2.06 -19.03 19.78
C ARG A 31 -0.87 -18.09 19.58
N LEU A 32 -0.70 -17.51 18.38
CA LEU A 32 0.40 -16.57 18.09
C LEU A 32 0.20 -15.20 18.75
N THR A 33 -1.04 -14.81 19.04
CA THR A 33 -1.40 -13.46 19.49
C THR A 33 -1.89 -13.43 20.95
N GLU A 34 -1.86 -14.56 21.64
CA GLU A 34 -2.38 -14.73 23.02
C GLU A 34 -1.65 -13.83 24.02
N ASP A 35 -0.33 -13.75 23.92
CA ASP A 35 0.49 -12.92 24.82
C ASP A 35 0.51 -11.42 24.44
N VAL A 36 -0.09 -11.06 23.30
CA VAL A 36 -0.03 -9.69 22.74
C VAL A 36 -1.38 -8.99 22.84
N LEU A 37 -2.49 -9.71 22.65
CA LEU A 37 -3.83 -9.14 22.71
C LEU A 37 -4.33 -9.11 24.16
N PRO A 38 -4.95 -8.00 24.61
CA PRO A 38 -5.61 -7.99 25.91
C PRO A 38 -6.71 -9.07 25.97
N PRO A 39 -6.87 -9.77 27.12
CA PRO A 39 -7.82 -10.87 27.26
C PRO A 39 -9.26 -10.48 26.88
N GLU A 40 -9.69 -9.24 27.14
CA GLU A 40 -11.04 -8.78 26.81
C GLU A 40 -11.35 -8.72 25.30
N PHE A 41 -10.32 -8.68 24.44
CA PHE A 41 -10.47 -8.69 22.99
C PHE A 41 -10.39 -10.10 22.40
N PHE A 42 -9.74 -11.03 23.09
CA PHE A 42 -9.44 -12.36 22.54
C PHE A 42 -10.70 -13.13 22.12
N GLU A 43 -11.74 -13.13 22.96
CA GLU A 43 -13.03 -13.78 22.67
C GLU A 43 -13.80 -13.15 21.51
N LYS A 44 -13.56 -11.86 21.24
CA LYS A 44 -14.25 -11.10 20.18
C LYS A 44 -13.52 -11.21 18.86
N MET A 45 -12.19 -11.29 18.86
CA MET A 45 -11.34 -11.25 17.66
C MET A 45 -11.29 -12.59 16.91
N LYS A 46 -12.43 -13.19 16.64
CA LYS A 46 -12.49 -14.50 15.97
C LYS A 46 -11.93 -14.43 14.53
N PRO A 47 -11.18 -15.43 14.08
CA PRO A 47 -10.72 -15.52 12.68
C PRO A 47 -11.85 -15.45 11.64
N ASP A 48 -13.07 -15.82 12.03
CA ASP A 48 -14.29 -15.70 11.23
C ASP A 48 -14.52 -14.28 10.70
N PHE A 49 -14.07 -13.23 11.41
CA PHE A 49 -14.18 -11.84 10.94
C PHE A 49 -13.22 -11.50 9.79
N VAL A 50 -12.20 -12.33 9.54
CA VAL A 50 -11.24 -12.18 8.43
C VAL A 50 -11.71 -12.99 7.21
N THR A 51 -12.36 -14.12 7.45
CA THR A 51 -12.71 -15.12 6.45
C THR A 51 -13.46 -14.55 5.24
N PRO A 52 -14.48 -13.68 5.38
CA PRO A 52 -15.19 -13.12 4.24
C PRO A 52 -14.31 -12.35 3.25
N ALA A 53 -13.33 -11.58 3.76
CA ALA A 53 -12.42 -10.83 2.89
C ALA A 53 -11.52 -11.76 2.08
N VAL A 54 -11.02 -12.84 2.70
CA VAL A 54 -10.20 -13.85 2.01
C VAL A 54 -11.03 -14.59 0.97
N LEU A 55 -12.24 -15.05 1.33
CA LEU A 55 -13.13 -15.74 0.40
C LEU A 55 -13.50 -14.86 -0.80
N TYR A 56 -13.81 -13.58 -0.56
CA TYR A 56 -14.06 -12.64 -1.65
C TYR A 56 -12.84 -12.50 -2.56
N MET A 57 -11.65 -12.22 -2.00
CA MET A 57 -10.42 -12.04 -2.77
C MET A 57 -9.97 -13.28 -3.56
N CYS A 58 -10.43 -14.48 -3.16
CA CYS A 58 -10.16 -15.74 -3.86
C CYS A 58 -11.33 -16.20 -4.76
N SER A 59 -12.43 -15.46 -4.80
CA SER A 59 -13.59 -15.80 -5.64
C SER A 59 -13.41 -15.35 -7.09
N ASP A 60 -14.20 -15.93 -7.99
CA ASP A 60 -14.30 -15.52 -9.40
C ASP A 60 -14.86 -14.10 -9.60
N LYS A 61 -15.45 -13.51 -8.55
CA LYS A 61 -16.04 -12.16 -8.59
C LYS A 61 -15.05 -11.06 -8.26
N CYS A 62 -13.95 -11.38 -7.59
CA CYS A 62 -12.93 -10.39 -7.28
C CYS A 62 -12.09 -10.11 -8.52
N THR A 63 -12.14 -8.87 -9.00
CA THR A 63 -11.31 -8.37 -10.09
C THR A 63 -10.16 -7.50 -9.60
N ASP A 64 -9.93 -7.45 -8.29
CA ASP A 64 -8.88 -6.68 -7.66
C ASP A 64 -7.55 -7.46 -7.64
N ASN A 65 -6.45 -6.75 -7.92
CA ASN A 65 -5.11 -7.34 -7.96
C ASN A 65 -4.08 -6.42 -7.28
N GLY A 66 -3.22 -6.97 -6.42
CA GLY A 66 -2.23 -6.21 -5.67
C GLY A 66 -2.77 -5.37 -4.52
N MET A 67 -3.97 -5.67 -4.03
CA MET A 67 -4.55 -4.97 -2.87
C MET A 67 -3.91 -5.43 -1.57
N ILE A 68 -3.88 -4.53 -0.58
CA ILE A 68 -3.51 -4.84 0.80
C ILE A 68 -4.74 -4.50 1.65
N ILE A 69 -5.40 -5.53 2.16
CA ILE A 69 -6.67 -5.39 2.86
C ILE A 69 -6.47 -5.70 4.34
N ASN A 70 -6.85 -4.77 5.21
CA ASN A 70 -6.95 -5.02 6.64
C ASN A 70 -8.31 -5.64 6.96
N ALA A 71 -8.34 -6.62 7.85
CA ALA A 71 -9.58 -7.20 8.34
C ALA A 71 -9.46 -7.56 9.83
N ALA A 72 -10.37 -7.04 10.65
CA ALA A 72 -10.43 -7.31 12.08
C ALA A 72 -11.80 -6.94 12.64
N LEU A 73 -12.47 -7.80 13.42
CA LEU A 73 -13.71 -7.46 14.16
C LEU A 73 -14.83 -6.80 13.33
N GLY A 74 -14.91 -7.10 12.03
CA GLY A 74 -15.88 -6.46 11.11
C GLY A 74 -15.44 -5.11 10.53
N TYR A 75 -14.26 -4.60 10.92
CA TYR A 75 -13.59 -3.50 10.24
C TYR A 75 -12.78 -4.01 9.05
N PHE A 76 -12.96 -3.34 7.91
CA PHE A 76 -12.23 -3.60 6.67
C PHE A 76 -11.72 -2.28 6.10
N SER A 77 -10.46 -2.27 5.65
CA SER A 77 -9.90 -1.11 4.95
C SER A 77 -8.77 -1.50 4.03
N ARG A 78 -8.39 -0.58 3.14
CA ARG A 78 -7.24 -0.74 2.27
C ARG A 78 -6.03 -0.02 2.85
N THR A 79 -4.90 -0.71 2.86
CA THR A 79 -3.57 -0.13 3.11
C THR A 79 -2.88 0.10 1.76
N ALA A 80 -2.11 1.19 1.66
CA ALA A 80 -1.30 1.47 0.48
C ALA A 80 -0.06 2.29 0.87
N VAL A 81 1.00 2.15 0.06
CA VAL A 81 2.14 3.09 0.10
C VAL A 81 1.74 4.32 -0.70
N MET A 82 1.87 5.49 -0.09
CA MET A 82 1.50 6.78 -0.67
C MET A 82 2.75 7.66 -0.75
N THR A 83 2.77 8.54 -1.74
CA THR A 83 3.86 9.49 -1.96
C THR A 83 3.36 10.90 -1.66
N GLY A 84 4.12 11.65 -0.86
CA GLY A 84 3.85 13.08 -0.62
C GLY A 84 3.96 13.91 -1.90
N PRO A 85 3.57 15.19 -1.86
CA PRO A 85 3.53 16.06 -3.05
C PRO A 85 4.93 16.34 -3.62
N GLY A 86 5.97 16.30 -2.80
CA GLY A 86 7.36 16.56 -3.20
C GLY A 86 7.60 18.02 -3.60
N ALA A 87 8.73 18.26 -4.28
CA ALA A 87 9.09 19.57 -4.81
C ALA A 87 9.91 19.42 -6.09
N ILE A 88 9.64 20.28 -7.08
CA ILE A 88 10.46 20.44 -8.27
C ILE A 88 11.51 21.51 -7.97
N LEU A 89 12.79 21.14 -7.99
CA LEU A 89 13.90 22.02 -7.59
C LEU A 89 14.63 22.65 -8.78
N SER A 90 14.42 22.13 -10.00
CA SER A 90 15.02 22.66 -11.22
C SER A 90 14.16 22.35 -12.45
N ASP A 91 14.56 22.88 -13.60
CA ASP A 91 13.94 22.72 -14.90
C ASP A 91 14.36 21.43 -15.63
N GLY A 92 14.97 20.47 -14.92
CA GLY A 92 15.52 19.25 -15.50
C GLY A 92 16.84 19.44 -16.26
N LYS A 93 17.35 20.67 -16.42
CA LYS A 93 18.64 20.97 -17.06
C LYS A 93 19.71 21.29 -16.02
N LYS A 94 19.35 22.07 -14.99
CA LYS A 94 20.22 22.32 -13.84
C LYS A 94 20.14 21.15 -12.85
N ILE A 95 21.29 20.65 -12.43
CA ILE A 95 21.39 19.71 -11.30
C ILE A 95 21.24 20.51 -10.00
N PRO A 96 20.25 20.21 -9.14
CA PRO A 96 20.10 20.88 -7.86
C PRO A 96 21.31 20.66 -6.95
N THR A 97 21.73 21.68 -6.21
CA THR A 97 22.79 21.52 -5.20
C THR A 97 22.23 20.92 -3.91
N PRO A 98 23.07 20.34 -3.03
CA PRO A 98 22.63 19.87 -1.72
C PRO A 98 21.95 20.96 -0.88
N GLU A 99 22.39 22.21 -0.99
CA GLU A 99 21.81 23.36 -0.30
C GLU A 99 20.37 23.63 -0.77
N GLU A 100 20.10 23.57 -2.08
CA GLU A 100 18.76 23.75 -2.64
C GLU A 100 17.79 22.64 -2.19
N VAL A 101 18.31 21.40 -2.05
CA VAL A 101 17.57 20.27 -1.47
C VAL A 101 17.27 20.53 0.00
N MET A 102 18.26 20.99 0.77
CA MET A 102 18.13 21.29 2.20
C MET A 102 17.10 22.40 2.44
N GLU A 103 17.15 23.49 1.68
CA GLU A 103 16.19 24.61 1.76
C GLU A 103 14.75 24.16 1.46
N SER A 104 14.58 23.18 0.58
CA SER A 104 13.27 22.64 0.20
C SER A 104 12.84 21.40 0.97
N TRP A 105 13.61 20.96 1.98
CA TRP A 105 13.44 19.65 2.63
C TRP A 105 12.06 19.48 3.28
N SER A 106 11.49 20.56 3.84
CA SER A 106 10.15 20.55 4.42
C SER A 106 9.05 20.23 3.39
N LYS A 107 9.20 20.71 2.15
CA LYS A 107 8.29 20.38 1.05
C LYS A 107 8.50 18.95 0.55
N ILE A 108 9.76 18.53 0.42
CA ILE A 108 10.13 17.18 -0.05
C ILE A 108 9.58 16.09 0.88
N THR A 109 9.63 16.32 2.19
CA THR A 109 9.22 15.36 3.22
C THR A 109 7.77 15.50 3.67
N SER A 110 7.03 16.48 3.13
CA SER A 110 5.62 16.65 3.45
C SER A 110 4.80 15.41 3.07
N LEU A 111 3.87 15.05 3.94
CA LEU A 111 2.85 14.03 3.70
C LEU A 111 1.45 14.64 3.58
N GLU A 112 1.36 15.95 3.33
CA GLU A 112 0.08 16.61 3.06
C GLU A 112 -0.49 16.15 1.72
N ASN A 113 -1.75 15.72 1.70
CA ASN A 113 -2.46 15.27 0.48
C ASN A 113 -1.67 14.23 -0.33
N PRO A 114 -1.22 13.12 0.30
CA PRO A 114 -0.37 12.16 -0.37
C PRO A 114 -1.17 11.42 -1.45
N LYS A 115 -0.50 11.02 -2.53
CA LYS A 115 -1.12 10.32 -3.64
C LYS A 115 -0.73 8.85 -3.65
N PHE A 116 -1.70 8.01 -4.02
CA PHE A 116 -1.43 6.62 -4.39
C PHE A 116 -0.95 6.58 -5.84
N PHE A 117 0.13 5.84 -6.10
CA PHE A 117 0.57 5.49 -7.45
C PHE A 117 0.45 3.97 -7.63
N GLY A 118 -0.48 3.54 -8.48
CA GLY A 118 -0.72 2.12 -8.76
C GLY A 118 0.34 1.50 -9.66
N MET A 119 0.89 2.31 -10.57
CA MET A 119 1.91 1.92 -11.52
C MET A 119 2.92 3.05 -11.75
N LEU A 120 4.11 2.68 -12.21
CA LEU A 120 5.19 3.62 -12.52
C LEU A 120 4.77 4.76 -13.50
N PRO A 121 3.97 4.51 -14.56
CA PRO A 121 3.52 5.58 -15.46
C PRO A 121 2.74 6.71 -14.78
N GLU A 122 1.97 6.41 -13.73
CA GLU A 122 1.22 7.43 -12.98
C GLU A 122 2.16 8.39 -12.25
N MET A 123 3.30 7.89 -11.77
CA MET A 123 4.33 8.69 -11.09
C MET A 123 5.00 9.67 -12.05
N PHE A 124 5.24 9.28 -13.31
CA PHE A 124 5.83 10.18 -14.32
C PHE A 124 4.99 11.44 -14.57
N GLY A 125 3.67 11.38 -14.34
CA GLY A 125 2.80 12.55 -14.42
C GLY A 125 3.25 13.71 -13.51
N VAL A 126 3.86 13.41 -12.36
CA VAL A 126 4.40 14.43 -11.43
C VAL A 126 5.61 15.15 -12.02
N LEU A 127 6.37 14.48 -12.89
CA LEU A 127 7.56 15.03 -13.54
C LEU A 127 7.25 15.82 -14.81
N SER A 128 5.98 15.84 -15.26
CA SER A 128 5.58 16.55 -16.49
C SER A 128 6.12 17.98 -16.60
N PRO A 129 6.16 18.82 -15.53
CA PRO A 129 6.66 20.19 -15.64
C PRO A 129 8.16 20.31 -15.95
N VAL A 130 8.95 19.24 -15.77
CA VAL A 130 10.40 19.22 -16.03
C VAL A 130 10.80 18.36 -17.22
N LEU A 131 9.82 17.73 -17.89
CA LEU A 131 10.02 16.90 -19.08
C LEU A 131 9.72 17.67 -20.39
N GLN A 132 9.37 18.96 -20.31
CA GLN A 132 9.17 19.87 -21.43
C GLN A 132 10.45 20.65 -21.75
#